data_AF-A0A8I2G696-F1
#
_entry.id   AF-A0A8I2G696-F1
#
_cell.length_a   1.000
_cell.length_b   1.000
_cell.length_c   1.000
_cell.angle_alpha   90.00
_cell.angle_beta   90.00
_cell.angle_gamma   90.00
#
_symmetry.space_group_name_H-M   'P 1'
#
loop_
_entity.id
_entity.type
_entity.pdbx_description
1 polymer ?
#
loop_
_entity_poly.entity_id
_entity_poly.type
_entity_poly.pdbx_seq_one_letter_code
_entity_poly.pdbx_strand_id
1 'polypeptide(L)' 'NIIWANDVAREIYGEDIVDRKCYEVYHQKNKPCEPYPCPTLQAFQDGKVHQYETQVTDKEGNCRHIDCIA' A
#
# COMPACT_ATOMS: atom_id res chain seq x y z
N ASN A 1 -6.69 2.86 7.30
CA ASN A 1 -6.43 1.47 7.72
C ASN A 1 -6.85 0.57 6.57
N ILE A 2 -6.21 -0.57 6.41
CA ILE A 2 -6.66 -1.59 5.46
C ILE A 2 -7.97 -2.15 5.99
N ILE A 3 -9.07 -1.92 5.27
CA ILE A 3 -10.41 -2.38 5.69
C ILE A 3 -10.73 -3.79 5.18
N TRP A 4 -10.06 -4.20 4.10
CA TRP A 4 -10.22 -5.50 3.45
C TRP A 4 -8.99 -5.82 2.64
N ALA A 5 -8.67 -7.10 2.51
CA ALA A 5 -7.63 -7.63 1.65
C ALA A 5 -8.12 -8.92 1.00
N ASN A 6 -7.70 -9.18 -0.23
CA ASN A 6 -7.95 -10.48 -0.88
C ASN A 6 -6.91 -11.52 -0.44
N ASP A 7 -7.12 -12.77 -0.84
CA ASP A 7 -6.26 -13.89 -0.44
C ASP A 7 -4.80 -13.68 -0.91
N VAL A 8 -4.60 -13.19 -2.13
CA VAL A 8 -3.27 -12.89 -2.67
C VAL A 8 -2.52 -11.85 -1.82
N ALA A 9 -3.19 -10.78 -1.39
CA ALA A 9 -2.57 -9.78 -0.53
C ALA A 9 -2.22 -10.37 0.85
N ARG A 10 -3.07 -11.23 1.42
CA ARG A 10 -2.78 -11.91 2.69
C ARG A 10 -1.60 -12.89 2.55
N GLU A 11 -1.51 -13.58 1.43
CA GLU A 11 -0.36 -14.44 1.13
C GLU A 11 0.94 -13.63 1.04
N ILE A 12 0.94 -12.47 0.38
CA ILE A 12 2.17 -11.66 0.19
C ILE A 12 2.59 -10.92 1.46
N TYR A 13 1.63 -10.40 2.23
CA TYR A 13 1.91 -9.47 3.34
C TYR A 13 1.56 -9.98 4.74
N GLY A 14 0.83 -11.09 4.85
CA GLY A 14 0.38 -11.68 6.11
C GLY A 14 -1.14 -11.66 6.29
N GLU A 15 -1.64 -12.55 7.15
CA GLU A 15 -3.07 -12.66 7.48
C GLU A 15 -3.55 -11.48 8.37
N ASP A 16 -2.64 -10.85 9.11
CA ASP A 16 -2.90 -9.84 10.13
C ASP A 16 -2.87 -8.39 9.58
N ILE A 17 -3.09 -8.20 8.28
CA ILE A 17 -2.92 -6.89 7.62
C ILE A 17 -4.13 -5.96 7.74
N VAL A 18 -5.32 -6.50 8.02
CA VAL A 18 -6.53 -5.69 8.26
C VAL A 18 -6.34 -4.84 9.51
N ASP A 19 -6.92 -3.64 9.52
CA ASP A 19 -6.77 -2.59 10.53
C ASP A 19 -5.40 -1.90 10.62
N ARG A 20 -4.36 -2.41 9.96
CA ARG A 20 -3.03 -1.76 9.89
C ARG A 20 -2.99 -0.63 8.84
N LYS A 21 -1.97 0.24 8.88
CA LYS A 21 -1.78 1.28 7.86
C LYS A 21 -1.13 0.66 6.61
N CYS A 22 -1.58 1.07 5.42
CA CYS A 22 -1.02 0.57 4.16
C CYS A 22 0.49 0.82 4.04
N TYR A 23 0.98 1.96 4.53
CA TYR A 23 2.41 2.27 4.50
C TYR A 23 3.24 1.38 5.45
N GLU A 24 2.65 0.86 6.53
CA GLU A 24 3.30 -0.09 7.45
C GLU A 24 3.38 -1.48 6.83
N VAL A 25 2.31 -1.90 6.15
CA VAL A 25 2.20 -3.25 5.57
C VAL A 25 2.91 -3.35 4.23
N TYR A 26 2.54 -2.51 3.26
CA TYR A 26 3.02 -2.64 1.88
C TYR A 26 4.40 -2.03 1.70
N HIS A 27 4.67 -0.89 2.34
CA HIS A 27 5.93 -0.18 2.14
C HIS A 27 6.92 -0.36 3.30
N GLN A 28 6.53 -1.06 4.37
CA GLN A 28 7.34 -1.26 5.58
C GLN A 28 7.88 0.06 6.17
N LYS A 29 7.10 1.14 6.06
CA LYS A 29 7.42 2.48 6.56
C LYS A 29 6.66 2.75 7.86
N ASN A 30 7.13 3.71 8.63
CA ASN A 30 6.43 4.24 9.81
C ASN A 30 5.69 5.56 9.53
N LYS A 31 5.73 6.05 8.29
CA LYS A 31 5.09 7.28 7.84
C LYS A 31 4.46 7.10 6.44
N PRO A 32 3.52 7.97 6.02
CA PRO A 32 2.93 7.94 4.68
C PRO A 32 3.97 7.90 3.55
N CYS A 33 3.55 7.39 2.39
CA CYS A 33 4.42 7.22 1.24
C CYS A 33 4.98 8.55 0.72
N GLU A 34 6.16 8.47 0.13
CA GLU A 34 6.81 9.54 -0.63
C GLU A 34 6.76 9.16 -2.12
N PRO A 35 6.54 10.11 -3.05
CA PRO A 35 6.28 11.52 -2.80
C PRO A 35 4.95 11.75 -2.05
N TYR A 36 4.94 12.72 -1.15
CA TYR A 36 3.74 13.12 -0.40
C TYR A 36 3.00 14.28 -1.10
N PRO A 37 1.66 14.26 -1.17
CA PRO A 37 0.75 13.18 -0.74
C PRO A 37 0.79 11.97 -1.67
N CYS A 38 0.55 10.77 -1.11
CA CYS A 38 0.39 9.55 -1.90
C CYS A 38 -0.93 9.57 -2.71
N PRO A 39 -1.10 8.70 -3.71
CA PRO A 39 -2.30 8.71 -4.56
C PRO A 39 -3.61 8.64 -3.79
N THR A 40 -3.68 7.82 -2.74
CA THR A 40 -4.88 7.70 -1.90
C THR A 40 -5.25 9.03 -1.24
N LEU A 41 -4.25 9.78 -0.75
CA LEU A 41 -4.49 11.09 -0.15
C LEU A 41 -4.85 12.14 -1.21
N GLN A 42 -4.27 12.06 -2.41
CA GLN A 42 -4.64 12.93 -3.53
C GLN A 42 -6.11 12.70 -3.94
N ALA A 43 -6.50 11.44 -4.13
CA ALA A 43 -7.87 11.06 -4.47
C ALA A 43 -8.88 11.51 -3.41
N PHE A 44 -8.54 11.43 -2.12
CA PHE A 44 -9.39 11.98 -1.06
C PHE A 44 -9.53 13.50 -1.11
N GLN A 45 -8.54 14.22 -1.63
CA GLN A 45 -8.58 15.68 -1.73
C GLN A 45 -9.39 16.16 -2.93
N ASP A 46 -9.25 15.51 -4.10
CA ASP A 46 -9.80 16.02 -5.36
C ASP A 46 -10.84 15.11 -6.03
N GLY A 47 -11.04 13.89 -5.52
CA GLY A 47 -11.99 12.91 -6.05
C GLY A 47 -11.57 12.30 -7.39
N LYS A 48 -10.31 12.46 -7.82
CA LYS A 48 -9.80 11.93 -9.09
C LYS A 48 -8.96 10.68 -8.84
N VAL A 49 -8.79 9.90 -9.91
CA VAL A 49 -7.90 8.74 -9.90
C VAL A 49 -6.46 9.21 -9.94
N HIS A 50 -5.64 8.71 -9.02
CA HIS A 50 -4.19 8.94 -8.99
C HIS A 50 -3.46 7.61 -8.90
N GLN A 51 -2.25 7.55 -9.46
CA GLN A 51 -1.43 6.35 -9.38
C GLN A 51 0.06 6.67 -9.38
N TYR A 52 0.85 5.76 -8.80
CA TYR A 52 2.28 5.70 -9.02
C TYR A 52 2.80 4.27 -8.92
N GLU A 53 3.93 4.05 -9.58
CA GLU A 53 4.64 2.79 -9.55
C GLU A 53 5.70 2.81 -8.44
N THR A 54 5.89 1.67 -7.78
CA THR A 54 6.91 1.54 -6.74
C THR A 54 7.36 0.10 -6.56
N GLN A 55 8.47 -0.06 -5.85
CA GLN A 55 9.00 -1.37 -5.48
C GLN A 55 8.87 -1.55 -3.97
N VAL A 56 8.41 -2.73 -3.58
CA VAL A 56 8.26 -3.12 -2.18
C VAL A 56 8.86 -4.49 -1.94
N THR A 57 9.20 -4.76 -0.68
CA THR A 57 9.65 -6.07 -0.24
C THR A 57 8.48 -6.80 0.40
N ASP A 58 8.19 -8.02 -0.07
CA ASP A 58 7.16 -8.87 0.55
C ASP A 58 7.67 -9.53 1.84
N LYS A 59 6.81 -10.31 2.51
CA LYS A 59 7.16 -10.97 3.77
C LYS A 59 8.27 -12.03 3.64
N GLU A 60 8.53 -12.52 2.43
CA GLU A 60 9.57 -13.51 2.12
C GLU A 60 10.89 -12.86 1.69
N GLY A 61 10.93 -11.53 1.58
CA GLY A 61 12.10 -10.78 1.16
C GLY A 61 12.20 -10.56 -0.35
N ASN A 62 11.19 -10.95 -1.14
CA ASN A 62 11.22 -10.74 -2.58
C ASN A 62 10.87 -9.29 -2.93
N CYS A 63 11.55 -8.72 -3.92
CA CYS A 63 11.18 -7.43 -4.51
C CYS A 63 9.96 -7.61 -5.43
N ARG A 64 8.93 -6.78 -5.24
CA ARG A 64 7.69 -6.75 -6.02
C ARG A 64 7.53 -5.35 -6.61
N HIS A 65 7.23 -5.27 -7.91
CA HIS A 65 6.79 -4.03 -8.55
C HIS A 65 5.27 -3.89 -8.39
N ILE A 66 4.82 -2.71 -7.93
CA ILE A 66 3.42 -2.47 -7.59
C ILE A 66 2.97 -1.11 -8.09
N ASP A 67 1.78 -1.11 -8.69
CA ASP A 67 1.05 0.10 -9.03
C ASP A 67 0.05 0.41 -7.91
N CYS A 68 0.32 1.48 -7.18
CA CYS A 68 -0.61 1.99 -6.17
C CYS A 68 -1.59 2.94 -6.84
N ILE A 69 -2.84 2.48 -7.02
CA ILE A 69 -3.92 3.23 -7.66
C ILE A 69 -5.01 3.53 -6.62
N ALA A 70 -5.52 4.76 -6.62
CA ALA A 70 -6.63 5.20 -5.77
C ALA A 70 -7.63 6.04 -6.56
#